data_AF-A0A7X8X0H2-F1
#
_entry.id   AF-A0A7X8X0H2-F1
#
_cell.length_a   1.000
_cell.length_b   1.000
_cell.length_c   1.000
_cell.angle_alpha   90.00
_cell.angle_beta   90.00
_cell.angle_gamma   90.00
#
_symmetry.space_group_name_H-M   'P 1'
#
loop_
_entity.id
_entity.type
_entity.pdbx_description
1 polymer ?
#
loop_
_entity_poly.entity_id
_entity_poly.type
_entity_poly.pdbx_seq_one_letter_code
_entity_poly.pdbx_strand_id
1 'polypeptide(L)'
;NAITVYGNYEVNTVFQRKTFNHYKVSLKGLSPNTKYKYKVGETTLSDEQYFKTGSTKFSFAVVGDWHTHMPLPNRLTAVTNLIDQMTRLERNISMIFSVGDETSYGNVYDSWLASNSQVHFKNYLKASTIGNHDYWTQSNQDMESFNFFRDVHNFPRNGYLNQEGISYYFKYGKVLFIVLNSYDVVVKGSMKGRNWARDVIKNNPSDFIIVSMHYNWFDGRNGSAYQYNAWKDFFDANGVDLALAGHNHVYVRTHRLYEGVRNNKMGTMYLQTPSSDNDRGREISSTFNNANLIAYRFSEGARTVGGVIVDVTETEIKTRLVDRNGRVLDEGRITKRAKEAFNKEAFMDSFNFYQVDGQKYVSVSPSGVNNVECIKYYDNDDVFDINYLYKKDLCVYPLDVFNDFIDVEVEFRDRTKERITLQVSNSNYEGISNLMVVKEEDKYMLKWDYSGGAENAYIFIDDVFYKDVNLLNRSTYIELTNPSSVVSLRHNKNSSNSRYYARYGGFGDANFDGVIDEVDVSELINLYLNNETLLLEEEYYLDINNDGIIDLFDITYLHLHIGGIIEEMKKEVSVTFLDMYGNVIDTYYVKSGSSVIPPEYSEANFRFIMWNKDLSNVSCDLVVSPIMGVN
;
A
#
# COMPACT_ATOMS: atom_id res chain seq x y z
N ASN A 1 25.56 -26.24 9.50
CA ASN A 1 24.74 -26.69 8.35
C ASN A 1 25.14 -25.89 7.13
N ALA A 2 25.84 -26.50 6.17
CA ALA A 2 26.12 -25.87 4.89
C ALA A 2 25.01 -26.27 3.90
N ILE A 3 24.52 -25.33 3.12
CA ILE A 3 23.50 -25.57 2.09
C ILE A 3 24.13 -25.23 0.75
N THR A 4 24.09 -26.18 -0.19
CA THR A 4 24.50 -25.96 -1.58
C THR A 4 23.29 -25.53 -2.39
N VAL A 5 23.44 -24.43 -3.13
CA VAL A 5 22.40 -23.91 -4.02
C VAL A 5 22.98 -23.82 -5.42
N TYR A 6 22.28 -24.39 -6.40
CA TYR A 6 22.67 -24.33 -7.80
C TYR A 6 22.04 -23.11 -8.48
N GLY A 7 22.85 -22.39 -9.25
CA GLY A 7 22.42 -21.23 -10.02
C GLY A 7 22.14 -21.56 -11.47
N ASN A 8 21.55 -20.59 -12.16
CA ASN A 8 21.43 -20.59 -13.61
C ASN A 8 22.58 -19.77 -14.21
N TYR A 9 22.90 -20.02 -15.49
CA TYR A 9 23.83 -19.17 -16.22
C TYR A 9 23.30 -18.79 -17.60
N GLU A 10 23.80 -17.66 -18.11
CA GLU A 10 23.51 -17.14 -19.44
C GLU A 10 24.83 -16.86 -20.17
N VAL A 11 24.85 -17.11 -21.48
CA VAL A 11 25.99 -16.80 -22.36
C VAL A 11 25.74 -15.46 -23.05
N ASN A 12 26.58 -14.46 -22.78
CA ASN A 12 26.37 -13.08 -23.24
C ASN A 12 27.48 -12.65 -24.23
N THR A 13 27.13 -12.24 -25.45
CA THR A 13 28.07 -11.79 -26.50
C THR A 13 28.13 -10.26 -26.68
N VAL A 14 27.43 -9.52 -25.84
CA VAL A 14 27.08 -8.10 -26.07
C VAL A 14 28.21 -7.10 -25.77
N PHE A 15 29.28 -7.50 -25.08
CA PHE A 15 30.37 -6.59 -24.68
C PHE A 15 31.52 -6.60 -25.67
N GLN A 16 31.54 -5.67 -26.63
CA GLN A 16 32.58 -5.57 -27.67
C GLN A 16 32.82 -6.89 -28.44
N ARG A 17 31.76 -7.67 -28.69
CA ARG A 17 31.81 -9.00 -29.35
C ARG A 17 32.58 -10.08 -28.56
N LYS A 18 32.83 -9.87 -27.26
CA LYS A 18 33.34 -10.90 -26.35
C LYS A 18 32.17 -11.69 -25.74
N THR A 19 32.37 -12.98 -25.56
CA THR A 19 31.40 -13.89 -24.94
C THR A 19 31.75 -14.13 -23.47
N PHE A 20 30.77 -14.06 -22.57
CA PHE A 20 30.95 -14.34 -21.14
C PHE A 20 29.83 -15.21 -20.59
N ASN A 21 30.18 -16.13 -19.68
CA ASN A 21 29.21 -16.88 -18.89
C ASN A 21 28.88 -16.10 -17.62
N HIS A 22 27.62 -15.70 -17.48
CA HIS A 22 27.13 -15.03 -16.28
C HIS A 22 26.31 -16.00 -15.44
N TYR A 23 26.80 -16.30 -14.23
CA TYR A 23 26.14 -17.18 -13.26
C TYR A 23 25.36 -16.37 -12.23
N LYS A 24 24.11 -16.75 -11.95
CA LYS A 24 23.21 -16.09 -11.00
C LYS A 24 22.67 -17.12 -10.00
N VAL A 25 22.75 -16.79 -8.70
CA VAL A 25 22.20 -17.60 -7.60
C VAL A 25 21.38 -16.69 -6.69
N SER A 26 20.19 -17.14 -6.30
CA SER A 26 19.32 -16.44 -5.35
C SER A 26 19.12 -17.27 -4.09
N LEU A 27 19.61 -16.77 -2.96
CA LEU A 27 19.42 -17.39 -1.65
C LEU A 27 18.08 -16.92 -1.06
N LYS A 28 17.26 -17.86 -0.59
CA LYS A 28 15.93 -17.61 0.00
C LYS A 28 15.84 -18.20 1.40
N GLY A 29 14.88 -17.73 2.21
CA GLY A 29 14.65 -18.25 3.57
C GLY A 29 15.76 -17.93 4.57
N LEU A 30 16.51 -16.84 4.34
CA LEU A 30 17.57 -16.41 5.25
C LEU A 30 16.98 -15.69 6.47
N SER A 31 17.55 -15.93 7.64
CA SER A 31 17.19 -15.21 8.87
C SER A 31 17.59 -13.73 8.77
N PRO A 32 16.73 -12.78 9.20
CA PRO A 32 17.07 -11.36 9.26
C PRO A 32 18.24 -11.05 10.21
N ASN A 33 18.91 -9.90 10.02
CA ASN A 33 20.02 -9.40 10.84
C ASN A 33 21.14 -10.44 11.13
N THR A 34 21.38 -11.36 10.21
CA THR A 34 22.25 -12.53 10.40
C THR A 34 23.42 -12.49 9.44
N LYS A 35 24.63 -12.78 9.94
CA LYS A 35 25.84 -12.88 9.13
C LYS A 35 25.94 -14.27 8.51
N TYR A 36 26.08 -14.32 7.20
CA TYR A 36 26.28 -15.54 6.44
C TYR A 36 27.69 -15.59 5.86
N LYS A 37 28.19 -16.83 5.71
CA LYS A 37 29.44 -17.14 5.01
C LYS A 37 29.11 -17.92 3.75
N TYR A 38 29.76 -17.60 2.63
CA TYR A 38 29.55 -18.30 1.37
C TYR A 38 30.85 -18.45 0.57
N LYS A 39 30.84 -19.41 -0.35
CA LYS A 39 31.82 -19.61 -1.42
C LYS A 39 31.05 -19.85 -2.72
N VAL A 40 31.65 -19.52 -3.86
CA VAL A 40 31.08 -19.76 -5.19
C VAL A 40 32.04 -20.57 -6.04
N GLY A 41 31.53 -21.51 -6.82
CA GLY A 41 32.33 -22.35 -7.70
C GLY A 41 31.69 -23.72 -7.96
N GLU A 42 32.25 -24.45 -8.92
CA GLU A 42 31.83 -25.82 -9.26
C GLU A 42 32.92 -26.82 -8.85
N THR A 43 34.05 -26.83 -9.56
CA THR A 43 35.23 -27.67 -9.24
C THR A 43 36.26 -26.92 -8.41
N THR A 44 36.41 -25.62 -8.64
CA THR A 44 37.26 -24.71 -7.86
C THR A 44 36.37 -23.69 -7.16
N LEU A 45 36.45 -23.64 -5.83
CA LEU A 45 35.70 -22.69 -5.03
C LEU A 45 36.48 -21.39 -4.84
N SER A 46 35.75 -20.28 -4.76
CA SER A 46 36.29 -18.99 -4.36
C SER A 46 36.81 -19.00 -2.92
N ASP A 47 37.53 -17.94 -2.56
CA ASP A 47 37.77 -17.58 -1.17
C ASP A 47 36.45 -17.41 -0.40
N GLU A 48 36.53 -17.55 0.93
CA GLU A 48 35.39 -17.29 1.82
C GLU A 48 34.98 -15.82 1.76
N GLN A 49 33.68 -15.60 1.57
CA GLN A 49 33.06 -14.28 1.58
C GLN A 49 31.95 -14.23 2.63
N TYR A 50 31.59 -13.01 3.04
CA TYR A 50 30.58 -12.79 4.06
C TYR A 50 29.62 -11.68 3.67
N PHE A 51 28.35 -11.84 4.02
CA PHE A 51 27.36 -10.78 3.95
C PHE A 51 26.46 -10.81 5.19
N LYS A 52 25.71 -9.74 5.43
CA LYS A 52 24.75 -9.64 6.52
C LYS A 52 23.37 -9.31 5.96
N THR A 53 22.36 -10.08 6.35
CA THR A 53 20.96 -9.80 5.97
C THR A 53 20.42 -8.57 6.71
N GLY A 54 19.38 -7.97 6.14
CA GLY A 54 18.87 -6.68 6.59
C GLY A 54 18.31 -6.66 8.01
N SER A 55 18.33 -5.46 8.60
CA SER A 55 17.73 -5.15 9.89
C SER A 55 16.85 -3.91 9.78
N THR A 56 16.09 -3.58 10.82
CA THR A 56 15.16 -2.44 10.81
C THR A 56 15.86 -1.09 10.85
N LYS A 57 17.06 -1.01 11.44
CA LYS A 57 17.91 0.19 11.49
C LYS A 57 19.17 -0.07 10.69
N PHE A 58 19.46 0.76 9.71
CA PHE A 58 20.60 0.54 8.84
C PHE A 58 21.07 1.85 8.23
N SER A 59 22.31 1.86 7.78
CA SER A 59 22.83 2.94 6.95
C SER A 59 23.21 2.40 5.58
N PHE A 60 23.21 3.25 4.57
CA PHE A 60 23.73 2.93 3.25
C PHE A 60 24.53 4.10 2.68
N ALA A 61 25.55 3.78 1.89
CA ALA A 61 26.33 4.77 1.15
C ALA A 61 25.69 4.99 -0.21
N VAL A 62 25.45 6.24 -0.60
CA VAL A 62 25.02 6.63 -1.93
C VAL A 62 26.19 7.29 -2.65
N VAL A 63 26.58 6.71 -3.78
CA VAL A 63 27.64 7.22 -4.66
C VAL A 63 27.16 7.15 -6.11
N GLY A 64 27.84 7.80 -7.03
CA GLY A 64 27.45 7.80 -8.43
C GLY A 64 28.50 8.46 -9.30
N ASP A 65 28.30 8.35 -10.61
CA ASP A 65 29.06 9.10 -11.60
C ASP A 65 30.58 8.91 -11.44
N TRP A 66 31.02 7.68 -11.10
CA TRP A 66 32.45 7.36 -10.94
C TRP A 66 33.09 6.86 -12.24
N HIS A 67 32.31 6.52 -13.26
CA HIS A 67 32.78 6.37 -14.64
C HIS A 67 34.00 5.46 -14.84
N THR A 68 34.04 4.28 -14.22
CA THR A 68 35.15 3.32 -14.39
C THR A 68 35.49 3.16 -15.87
N HIS A 69 36.77 3.33 -16.18
CA HIS A 69 37.25 3.30 -17.55
C HIS A 69 38.62 2.65 -17.59
N MET A 70 38.67 1.38 -17.95
CA MET A 70 39.95 0.71 -18.16
C MET A 70 40.58 1.18 -19.48
N PRO A 71 41.91 1.48 -19.50
CA PRO A 71 42.93 1.17 -18.49
C PRO A 71 43.28 2.32 -17.52
N LEU A 72 42.38 3.28 -17.27
CA LEU A 72 42.59 4.43 -16.36
C LEU A 72 41.94 4.19 -14.98
N PRO A 73 42.64 3.60 -13.99
CA PRO A 73 42.04 3.15 -12.74
C PRO A 73 41.76 4.27 -11.73
N ASN A 74 42.25 5.49 -11.97
CA ASN A 74 42.20 6.58 -10.98
C ASN A 74 40.77 6.94 -10.57
N ARG A 75 39.81 6.85 -11.50
CA ARG A 75 38.40 7.12 -11.20
C ARG A 75 37.80 6.07 -10.26
N LEU A 76 38.09 4.80 -10.52
CA LEU A 76 37.70 3.70 -9.63
C LEU A 76 38.38 3.83 -8.26
N THR A 77 39.66 4.23 -8.24
CA THR A 77 40.41 4.46 -6.99
C THR A 77 39.80 5.60 -6.16
N ALA A 78 39.28 6.65 -6.80
CA ALA A 78 38.64 7.76 -6.10
C ALA A 78 37.37 7.33 -5.36
N VAL A 79 36.47 6.58 -6.03
CA VAL A 79 35.23 6.11 -5.40
C VAL A 79 35.49 5.07 -4.31
N THR A 80 36.46 4.17 -4.48
CA THR A 80 36.80 3.21 -3.41
C THR A 80 37.36 3.92 -2.18
N ASN A 81 38.29 4.87 -2.36
CA ASN A 81 38.81 5.67 -1.25
C ASN A 81 37.70 6.46 -0.53
N LEU A 82 36.72 7.00 -1.28
CA LEU A 82 35.56 7.67 -0.71
C LEU A 82 34.71 6.70 0.14
N ILE A 83 34.40 5.50 -0.37
CA ILE A 83 33.65 4.48 0.38
C ILE A 83 34.43 4.05 1.63
N ASP A 84 35.76 3.96 1.58
CA ASP A 84 36.59 3.70 2.76
C ASP A 84 36.49 4.83 3.81
N GLN A 85 36.35 6.09 3.40
CA GLN A 85 36.05 7.18 4.35
C GLN A 85 34.66 7.03 4.94
N MET A 86 33.65 6.77 4.10
CA MET A 86 32.25 6.65 4.54
C MET A 86 32.06 5.49 5.52
N THR A 87 32.65 4.33 5.25
CA THR A 87 32.61 3.14 6.13
C THR A 87 33.48 3.28 7.38
N ARG A 88 34.41 4.24 7.41
CA ARG A 88 35.11 4.64 8.65
C ARG A 88 34.25 5.55 9.53
N LEU A 89 33.51 6.46 8.91
CA LEU A 89 32.57 7.37 9.60
C LEU A 89 31.33 6.65 10.12
N GLU A 90 30.79 5.71 9.33
CA GLU A 90 29.60 4.93 9.66
C GLU A 90 29.89 3.44 9.54
N ARG A 91 29.93 2.75 10.69
CA ARG A 91 30.28 1.33 10.76
C ARG A 91 29.13 0.40 10.41
N ASN A 92 27.89 0.90 10.41
CA ASN A 92 26.68 0.13 10.13
C ASN A 92 26.19 0.27 8.69
N ILE A 93 27.04 0.72 7.76
CA ILE A 93 26.73 0.69 6.33
C ILE A 93 26.45 -0.75 5.92
N SER A 94 25.25 -1.00 5.43
CA SER A 94 24.78 -2.34 5.04
C SER A 94 24.69 -2.52 3.52
N MET A 95 24.70 -1.41 2.79
CA MET A 95 24.54 -1.36 1.34
C MET A 95 25.34 -0.20 0.74
N ILE A 96 25.88 -0.42 -0.45
CA ILE A 96 26.33 0.63 -1.35
C ILE A 96 25.29 0.78 -2.46
N PHE A 97 24.74 1.97 -2.59
CA PHE A 97 23.72 2.33 -3.57
C PHE A 97 24.35 3.27 -4.61
N SER A 98 24.33 2.86 -5.87
CA SER A 98 24.77 3.67 -7.00
C SER A 98 23.61 4.41 -7.63
N VAL A 99 23.74 5.71 -7.90
CA VAL A 99 22.77 6.48 -8.72
C VAL A 99 23.08 6.44 -10.21
N GLY A 100 23.97 5.55 -10.66
CA GLY A 100 24.30 5.30 -12.07
C GLY A 100 25.63 5.90 -12.53
N ASP A 101 25.95 5.66 -13.80
CA ASP A 101 27.23 5.99 -14.44
C ASP A 101 28.42 5.35 -13.72
N GLU A 102 28.30 4.03 -13.53
CA GLU A 102 29.35 3.21 -12.94
C GLU A 102 30.54 3.03 -13.88
N THR A 103 30.27 3.00 -15.18
CA THR A 103 31.28 2.88 -16.22
C THR A 103 31.26 4.09 -17.13
N SER A 104 32.34 4.36 -17.86
CA SER A 104 32.30 5.36 -18.93
C SER A 104 31.55 4.89 -20.17
N TYR A 105 31.45 3.57 -20.37
CA TYR A 105 30.78 2.94 -21.51
C TYR A 105 30.32 1.54 -21.12
N GLY A 106 29.01 1.31 -21.19
CA GLY A 106 28.37 0.06 -20.80
C GLY A 106 28.88 -1.15 -21.58
N ASN A 107 29.25 -1.00 -22.84
CA ASN A 107 29.71 -2.12 -23.65
C ASN A 107 31.13 -2.64 -23.28
N VAL A 108 31.85 -1.99 -22.35
CA VAL A 108 33.21 -2.37 -21.94
C VAL A 108 33.18 -3.26 -20.70
N TYR A 109 33.13 -4.58 -20.88
CA TYR A 109 33.07 -5.55 -19.78
C TYR A 109 34.21 -5.40 -18.76
N ASP A 110 35.42 -5.12 -19.22
CA ASP A 110 36.60 -5.01 -18.33
C ASP A 110 36.43 -3.87 -17.30
N SER A 111 35.65 -2.83 -17.61
CA SER A 111 35.32 -1.76 -16.65
C SER A 111 34.33 -2.22 -15.58
N TRP A 112 33.31 -2.99 -15.97
CA TRP A 112 32.38 -3.62 -15.04
C TRP A 112 33.09 -4.64 -14.14
N LEU A 113 33.94 -5.47 -14.72
CA LEU A 113 34.72 -6.46 -13.98
C LEU A 113 35.67 -5.80 -12.98
N ALA A 114 36.40 -4.75 -13.39
CA ALA A 114 37.29 -4.00 -12.50
C ALA A 114 36.54 -3.39 -11.31
N SER A 115 35.36 -2.81 -11.57
CA SER A 115 34.48 -2.25 -10.54
C SER A 115 33.97 -3.35 -9.60
N ASN A 116 33.25 -4.35 -10.10
CA ASN A 116 32.65 -5.41 -9.28
C ASN A 116 33.68 -6.34 -8.60
N SER A 117 34.95 -6.29 -9.02
CA SER A 117 36.04 -7.03 -8.36
C SER A 117 36.55 -6.37 -7.08
N GLN A 118 36.21 -5.11 -6.81
CA GLN A 118 36.62 -4.42 -5.59
C GLN A 118 36.00 -5.06 -4.36
N VAL A 119 36.77 -5.12 -3.26
CA VAL A 119 36.32 -5.71 -1.99
C VAL A 119 35.04 -5.06 -1.45
N HIS A 120 34.83 -3.77 -1.77
CA HIS A 120 33.64 -3.03 -1.38
C HIS A 120 32.38 -3.62 -2.00
N PHE A 121 32.37 -3.83 -3.32
CA PHE A 121 31.21 -4.36 -4.04
C PHE A 121 31.04 -5.88 -3.91
N LYS A 122 32.04 -6.58 -3.34
CA LYS A 122 31.93 -7.99 -2.92
C LYS A 122 31.31 -8.17 -1.54
N ASN A 123 31.60 -7.27 -0.60
CA ASN A 123 31.25 -7.43 0.82
C ASN A 123 29.98 -6.69 1.24
N TYR A 124 29.57 -5.65 0.51
CA TYR A 124 28.31 -4.93 0.76
C TYR A 124 27.25 -5.35 -0.24
N LEU A 125 25.98 -5.32 0.20
CA LEU A 125 24.87 -5.37 -0.74
C LEU A 125 25.01 -4.19 -1.71
N LYS A 126 24.79 -4.46 -3.00
CA LYS A 126 24.84 -3.46 -4.05
C LYS A 126 23.45 -3.27 -4.63
N ALA A 127 23.03 -2.02 -4.77
CA ALA A 127 21.93 -1.60 -5.61
C ALA A 127 22.44 -0.49 -6.54
N SER A 128 21.91 -0.42 -7.76
CA SER A 128 22.27 0.63 -8.71
C SER A 128 21.09 1.07 -9.56
N THR A 129 21.00 2.37 -9.80
CA THR A 129 20.27 2.95 -10.93
C THR A 129 21.13 2.87 -12.19
N ILE A 130 20.51 2.69 -13.35
CA ILE A 130 21.22 2.74 -14.63
C ILE A 130 21.44 4.21 -15.04
N GLY A 131 22.68 4.57 -15.36
CA GLY A 131 23.03 5.87 -15.93
C GLY A 131 23.20 5.83 -17.45
N ASN A 132 23.35 6.99 -18.08
CA ASN A 132 23.50 7.07 -19.53
C ASN A 132 24.80 6.42 -20.04
N HIS A 133 25.89 6.57 -19.31
CA HIS A 133 27.14 5.91 -19.66
C HIS A 133 27.07 4.38 -19.54
N ASP A 134 26.14 3.86 -18.73
CA ASP A 134 25.98 2.42 -18.52
C ASP A 134 25.27 1.68 -19.66
N TYR A 135 24.57 2.40 -20.54
CA TYR A 135 23.98 1.84 -21.76
C TYR A 135 24.58 2.37 -23.06
N TRP A 136 25.47 3.37 -22.99
CA TRP A 136 26.22 3.87 -24.14
C TRP A 136 27.33 2.93 -24.60
N THR A 137 27.69 3.08 -25.86
CA THR A 137 28.88 2.45 -26.46
C THR A 137 29.94 3.50 -26.74
N GLN A 138 31.20 3.07 -26.86
CA GLN A 138 32.30 3.95 -27.27
C GLN A 138 32.09 4.57 -28.67
N SER A 139 31.44 3.83 -29.57
CA SER A 139 31.24 4.22 -30.98
C SER A 139 29.97 5.03 -31.22
N ASN A 140 28.99 4.94 -30.33
CA ASN A 140 27.70 5.60 -30.47
C ASN A 140 27.04 5.79 -29.10
N GLN A 141 26.84 7.05 -28.71
CA GLN A 141 26.15 7.47 -27.49
C GLN A 141 24.62 7.57 -27.70
N ASP A 142 24.13 7.35 -28.91
CA ASP A 142 22.70 7.25 -29.21
C ASP A 142 22.24 5.78 -29.29
N MET A 143 23.16 4.82 -29.21
CA MET A 143 22.81 3.40 -29.22
C MET A 143 22.43 2.95 -27.81
N GLU A 144 21.19 2.50 -27.65
CA GLU A 144 20.64 2.06 -26.37
C GLU A 144 20.78 0.55 -26.21
N SER A 145 21.61 0.10 -25.27
CA SER A 145 21.56 -1.29 -24.82
C SER A 145 21.62 -1.40 -23.30
N PHE A 146 20.43 -1.40 -22.68
CA PHE A 146 20.31 -1.62 -21.24
C PHE A 146 20.77 -3.02 -20.81
N ASN A 147 20.94 -3.94 -21.77
CA ASN A 147 21.44 -5.29 -21.53
C ASN A 147 22.84 -5.27 -20.91
N PHE A 148 23.71 -4.30 -21.24
CA PHE A 148 25.02 -4.20 -20.62
C PHE A 148 24.92 -4.15 -19.09
N PHE A 149 24.13 -3.20 -18.59
CA PHE A 149 23.88 -3.01 -17.17
C PHE A 149 23.14 -4.21 -16.55
N ARG A 150 22.10 -4.69 -17.23
CA ARG A 150 21.25 -5.80 -16.79
C ARG A 150 22.01 -7.12 -16.69
N ASP A 151 22.98 -7.35 -17.56
CA ASP A 151 23.68 -8.63 -17.70
C ASP A 151 24.97 -8.69 -16.87
N VAL A 152 25.45 -7.58 -16.29
CA VAL A 152 26.53 -7.63 -15.28
C VAL A 152 26.00 -7.68 -13.84
N HIS A 153 24.71 -7.43 -13.65
CA HIS A 153 24.06 -7.40 -12.34
C HIS A 153 23.02 -8.53 -12.19
N ASN A 154 22.78 -8.91 -10.94
CA ASN A 154 21.69 -9.83 -10.56
C ASN A 154 20.60 -9.10 -9.76
N PHE A 155 20.18 -7.92 -10.24
CA PHE A 155 19.09 -7.16 -9.62
C PHE A 155 17.74 -7.87 -9.81
N PRO A 156 16.74 -7.60 -8.94
CA PRO A 156 15.42 -8.19 -9.05
C PRO A 156 14.79 -8.02 -10.45
N ARG A 157 14.16 -9.08 -10.95
CA ARG A 157 13.47 -9.11 -12.25
C ARG A 157 11.98 -8.78 -12.11
N ASN A 158 11.66 -7.85 -11.22
CA ASN A 158 10.29 -7.42 -10.89
C ASN A 158 9.92 -6.05 -11.48
N GLY A 159 10.71 -5.57 -12.45
CA GLY A 159 10.43 -4.38 -13.25
C GLY A 159 9.23 -4.55 -14.16
N TYR A 160 8.75 -3.43 -14.71
CA TYR A 160 7.74 -3.46 -15.76
C TYR A 160 8.30 -4.00 -17.08
N LEU A 161 7.40 -4.38 -17.98
CA LEU A 161 7.72 -5.05 -19.24
C LEU A 161 8.89 -4.39 -19.99
N ASN A 162 9.90 -5.21 -20.33
CA ASN A 162 11.16 -4.84 -21.01
C ASN A 162 12.15 -4.02 -20.16
N GLN A 163 11.93 -3.90 -18.86
CA GLN A 163 12.84 -3.21 -17.92
C GLN A 163 13.25 -4.11 -16.74
N GLU A 164 13.05 -5.42 -16.83
CA GLU A 164 13.33 -6.40 -15.78
C GLU A 164 14.83 -6.49 -15.48
N GLY A 165 15.21 -6.14 -14.25
CA GLY A 165 16.62 -6.06 -13.83
C GLY A 165 17.30 -4.75 -14.22
N ILE A 166 16.54 -3.77 -14.71
CA ILE A 166 16.99 -2.40 -15.02
C ILE A 166 16.20 -1.43 -14.11
N SER A 167 14.87 -1.45 -14.24
CA SER A 167 13.94 -0.91 -13.26
C SER A 167 13.50 -2.04 -12.34
N TYR A 168 13.49 -1.79 -11.03
CA TYR A 168 13.18 -2.80 -10.03
C TYR A 168 12.85 -2.15 -8.69
N TYR A 169 12.24 -2.93 -7.79
CA TYR A 169 12.03 -2.51 -6.42
C TYR A 169 12.50 -3.57 -5.44
N PHE A 170 12.81 -3.14 -4.23
CA PHE A 170 13.09 -4.02 -3.11
C PHE A 170 12.75 -3.33 -1.78
N LYS A 171 12.53 -4.13 -0.74
CA LYS A 171 12.39 -3.61 0.62
C LYS A 171 13.63 -3.93 1.43
N TYR A 172 14.10 -2.96 2.21
CA TYR A 172 15.15 -3.16 3.20
C TYR A 172 14.75 -2.48 4.50
N GLY A 173 14.61 -3.28 5.57
CA GLY A 173 13.93 -2.81 6.77
C GLY A 173 12.51 -2.33 6.45
N LYS A 174 12.15 -1.13 6.90
CA LYS A 174 10.85 -0.51 6.63
C LYS A 174 10.84 0.44 5.43
N VAL A 175 11.87 0.38 4.58
CA VAL A 175 12.04 1.26 3.42
C VAL A 175 11.74 0.51 2.12
N LEU A 176 10.89 1.10 1.27
CA LEU A 176 10.70 0.68 -0.10
C LEU A 176 11.63 1.46 -1.02
N PHE A 177 12.51 0.76 -1.72
CA PHE A 177 13.37 1.31 -2.75
C PHE A 177 12.74 1.02 -4.11
N ILE A 178 12.57 2.06 -4.93
CA ILE A 178 12.12 1.95 -6.31
C ILE A 178 13.18 2.57 -7.21
N VAL A 179 13.70 1.77 -8.12
CA VAL A 179 14.75 2.16 -9.05
C VAL A 179 14.15 2.22 -10.45
N LEU A 180 14.29 3.37 -11.11
CA LEU A 180 13.72 3.63 -12.43
C LEU A 180 14.79 3.98 -13.46
N ASN A 181 14.68 3.42 -14.65
CA ASN A 181 15.45 3.84 -15.81
C ASN A 181 15.03 5.23 -16.27
N SER A 182 15.85 6.25 -15.97
CA SER A 182 15.58 7.64 -16.34
C SER A 182 15.43 7.82 -17.84
N TYR A 183 16.17 7.07 -18.66
CA TYR A 183 16.02 7.19 -20.10
C TYR A 183 14.61 6.82 -20.56
N ASP A 184 14.04 5.74 -20.03
CA ASP A 184 12.69 5.32 -20.40
C ASP A 184 11.61 6.28 -19.87
N VAL A 185 11.66 6.64 -18.59
CA VAL A 185 10.58 7.43 -17.96
C VAL A 185 10.68 8.93 -18.23
N VAL A 186 11.86 9.43 -18.61
CA VAL A 186 12.09 10.84 -18.93
C VAL A 186 12.23 11.06 -20.42
N VAL A 187 13.24 10.45 -21.05
CA VAL A 187 13.60 10.79 -22.44
C VAL A 187 12.56 10.24 -23.41
N LYS A 188 12.11 9.00 -23.19
CA LYS A 188 10.99 8.42 -23.94
C LYS A 188 9.61 8.85 -23.42
N GLY A 189 9.54 9.50 -22.25
CA GLY A 189 8.27 9.92 -21.64
C GLY A 189 7.34 8.76 -21.28
N SER A 190 7.88 7.58 -20.97
CA SER A 190 7.10 6.37 -20.73
C SER A 190 6.25 6.49 -19.45
N MET A 191 4.93 6.48 -19.61
CA MET A 191 3.98 6.42 -18.49
C MET A 191 3.96 5.05 -17.80
N LYS A 192 4.49 4.00 -18.44
CA LYS A 192 4.53 2.64 -17.88
C LYS A 192 5.31 2.60 -16.57
N GLY A 193 6.45 3.28 -16.50
CA GLY A 193 7.27 3.32 -15.29
C GLY A 193 6.59 4.06 -14.13
N ARG A 194 5.87 5.15 -14.41
CA ARG A 194 5.08 5.88 -13.39
C ARG A 194 3.93 5.05 -12.86
N ASN A 195 3.15 4.42 -13.75
CA ASN A 195 2.04 3.55 -13.35
C ASN A 195 2.54 2.37 -12.52
N TRP A 196 3.59 1.69 -13.01
CA TRP A 196 4.22 0.59 -12.27
C TRP A 196 4.75 1.04 -10.90
N ALA A 197 5.40 2.20 -10.80
CA ALA A 197 5.89 2.71 -9.52
C ALA A 197 4.74 3.03 -8.56
N ARG A 198 3.63 3.62 -9.03
CA ARG A 198 2.42 3.84 -8.24
C ARG A 198 1.87 2.51 -7.71
N ASP A 199 1.76 1.51 -8.57
CA ASP A 199 1.23 0.21 -8.20
C ASP A 199 2.15 -0.51 -7.21
N VAL A 200 3.47 -0.39 -7.39
CA VAL A 200 4.48 -0.87 -6.42
C VAL A 200 4.31 -0.17 -5.08
N ILE A 201 4.20 1.16 -5.03
CA ILE A 201 4.00 1.90 -3.77
C ILE A 201 2.71 1.46 -3.09
N LYS A 202 1.60 1.42 -3.84
CA LYS A 202 0.28 1.02 -3.36
C LYS A 202 0.30 -0.38 -2.75
N ASN A 203 1.02 -1.31 -3.37
CA ASN A 203 1.04 -2.71 -2.98
C ASN A 203 2.16 -3.07 -2.00
N ASN A 204 3.04 -2.15 -1.61
CA ASN A 204 4.16 -2.44 -0.71
C ASN A 204 4.20 -1.48 0.51
N PRO A 205 3.34 -1.70 1.52
CA PRO A 205 3.28 -0.89 2.73
C PRO A 205 4.65 -0.65 3.39
N SER A 206 5.07 0.61 3.51
CA SER A 206 6.41 0.99 3.97
C SER A 206 6.38 2.28 4.80
N ASP A 207 7.36 2.46 5.68
CA ASP A 207 7.46 3.68 6.52
C ASP A 207 8.16 4.81 5.79
N PHE A 208 9.08 4.45 4.89
CA PHE A 208 9.73 5.37 3.98
C PHE A 208 9.74 4.84 2.56
N ILE A 209 9.60 5.74 1.59
CA ILE A 209 9.70 5.43 0.17
C ILE A 209 10.87 6.22 -0.42
N ILE A 210 11.81 5.50 -1.04
CA ILE A 210 12.96 6.07 -1.73
C ILE A 210 12.85 5.73 -3.21
N VAL A 211 12.80 6.77 -4.05
CA VAL A 211 12.82 6.62 -5.51
C VAL A 211 14.18 7.07 -6.03
N SER A 212 14.79 6.27 -6.89
CA SER A 212 16.07 6.60 -7.52
C SER A 212 15.96 6.64 -9.04
N MET A 213 16.47 7.72 -9.62
CA MET A 213 16.54 8.00 -11.05
C MET A 213 17.90 8.64 -11.32
N HIS A 214 18.58 8.29 -12.41
CA HIS A 214 19.90 8.84 -12.68
C HIS A 214 19.89 10.34 -12.99
N TYR A 215 18.95 10.81 -13.82
CA TYR A 215 18.91 12.22 -14.20
C TYR A 215 18.53 13.15 -13.05
N ASN A 216 19.28 14.24 -12.91
CA ASN A 216 19.19 15.20 -11.83
C ASN A 216 17.80 15.84 -11.68
N TRP A 217 17.39 16.06 -10.43
CA TRP A 217 16.13 16.75 -10.10
C TRP A 217 16.17 18.23 -10.48
N PHE A 218 17.27 18.87 -10.07
CA PHE A 218 17.62 20.25 -10.37
C PHE A 218 19.00 20.26 -11.03
N ASP A 219 19.22 21.10 -12.03
CA ASP A 219 20.56 21.30 -12.55
C ASP A 219 21.41 21.96 -11.46
N GLY A 220 22.40 21.25 -10.92
CA GLY A 220 23.18 21.76 -9.80
C GLY A 220 24.00 23.01 -10.12
N ARG A 221 24.25 23.26 -11.41
CA ARG A 221 25.01 24.42 -11.88
C ARG A 221 24.16 25.69 -11.81
N ASN A 222 22.91 25.64 -12.29
CA ASN A 222 22.07 26.83 -12.50
C ASN A 222 20.69 26.79 -11.81
N GLY A 223 20.28 25.67 -11.21
CA GLY A 223 19.03 25.53 -10.45
C GLY A 223 17.78 25.24 -11.26
N SER A 224 17.89 24.97 -12.57
CA SER A 224 16.75 24.62 -13.42
C SER A 224 16.11 23.30 -12.97
N ALA A 225 14.78 23.24 -12.91
CA ALA A 225 14.05 22.20 -12.17
C ALA A 225 13.29 21.20 -13.07
N TYR A 226 13.87 20.79 -14.20
CA TYR A 226 13.12 20.04 -15.22
C TYR A 226 12.53 18.71 -14.71
N GLN A 227 13.36 17.83 -14.11
CA GLN A 227 12.84 16.56 -13.56
C GLN A 227 11.99 16.77 -12.31
N TYR A 228 12.36 17.73 -11.45
CA TYR A 228 11.53 18.11 -10.31
C TYR A 228 10.11 18.47 -10.76
N ASN A 229 9.96 19.35 -11.74
CA ASN A 229 8.65 19.75 -12.27
C ASN A 229 7.90 18.58 -12.91
N ALA A 230 8.60 17.64 -13.54
CA ALA A 230 7.99 16.47 -14.15
C ALA A 230 7.48 15.42 -13.14
N TRP A 231 8.03 15.38 -11.92
CA TRP A 231 7.79 14.30 -10.94
C TRP A 231 7.21 14.75 -9.60
N LYS A 232 7.23 16.04 -9.26
CA LYS A 232 6.77 16.53 -7.95
C LYS A 232 5.34 16.10 -7.61
N ASP A 233 4.41 16.20 -8.55
CA ASP A 233 3.01 15.86 -8.29
C ASP A 233 2.84 14.36 -8.05
N PHE A 234 3.61 13.54 -8.78
CA PHE A 234 3.65 12.09 -8.56
C PHE A 234 4.23 11.75 -7.18
N PHE A 235 5.32 12.40 -6.77
CA PHE A 235 5.94 12.16 -5.46
C PHE A 235 5.08 12.63 -4.30
N ASP A 236 4.41 13.77 -4.45
CA ASP A 236 3.49 14.31 -3.45
C ASP A 236 2.27 13.41 -3.29
N ALA A 237 1.66 12.95 -4.40
CA ALA A 237 0.51 12.05 -4.37
C ALA A 237 0.83 10.64 -3.84
N ASN A 238 2.07 10.17 -4.01
CA ASN A 238 2.47 8.81 -3.61
C ASN A 238 3.34 8.78 -2.34
N GLY A 239 3.52 9.92 -1.66
CA GLY A 239 4.20 9.97 -0.38
C GLY A 239 5.70 9.64 -0.43
N VAL A 240 6.41 9.95 -1.52
CA VAL A 240 7.85 9.69 -1.63
C VAL A 240 8.63 10.54 -0.63
N ASP A 241 9.56 9.94 0.12
CA ASP A 241 10.30 10.66 1.18
C ASP A 241 11.62 11.22 0.68
N LEU A 242 12.37 10.40 -0.05
CA LEU A 242 13.68 10.75 -0.59
C LEU A 242 13.76 10.36 -2.07
N ALA A 243 14.06 11.35 -2.92
CA ALA A 243 14.28 11.15 -4.34
C ALA A 243 15.79 11.28 -4.63
N LEU A 244 16.44 10.21 -5.07
CA LEU A 244 17.88 10.12 -5.33
C LEU A 244 18.20 10.30 -6.83
N ALA A 245 19.29 11.02 -7.14
CA ALA A 245 19.80 11.19 -8.50
C ALA A 245 21.31 11.47 -8.59
N GLY A 246 21.83 11.62 -9.82
CA GLY A 246 23.23 11.93 -10.15
C GLY A 246 23.36 12.84 -11.37
N HIS A 247 24.14 12.44 -12.37
CA HIS A 247 24.23 12.97 -13.74
C HIS A 247 24.91 14.34 -13.95
N ASN A 248 24.59 15.35 -13.14
CA ASN A 248 25.15 16.71 -13.34
C ASN A 248 26.48 16.96 -12.61
N HIS A 249 26.95 15.97 -11.84
CA HIS A 249 28.24 16.00 -11.14
C HIS A 249 28.39 17.18 -10.15
N VAL A 250 27.26 17.63 -9.61
CA VAL A 250 27.15 18.65 -8.57
C VAL A 250 26.18 18.14 -7.54
N TYR A 251 26.58 18.15 -6.27
CA TYR A 251 25.68 17.82 -5.18
C TYR A 251 24.58 18.87 -5.08
N VAL A 252 23.34 18.43 -4.97
CA VAL A 252 22.20 19.28 -4.63
C VAL A 252 21.34 18.55 -3.62
N ARG A 253 20.95 19.25 -2.56
CA ARG A 253 19.90 18.82 -1.65
C ARG A 253 18.88 19.92 -1.48
N THR A 254 17.61 19.58 -1.67
CA THR A 254 16.51 20.52 -1.42
C THR A 254 16.13 20.56 0.06
N HIS A 255 15.32 21.54 0.43
CA HIS A 255 14.41 21.36 1.55
C HIS A 255 13.42 20.22 1.24
N ARG A 256 12.64 19.77 2.23
CA ARG A 256 11.50 18.91 1.94
C ARG A 256 10.43 19.73 1.21
N LEU A 257 9.98 19.30 0.04
CA LEU A 257 9.07 20.04 -0.83
C LEU A 257 7.74 19.29 -1.00
N TYR A 258 6.62 19.98 -0.80
CA TYR A 258 5.26 19.50 -1.07
C TYR A 258 4.49 20.64 -1.73
N GLU A 259 3.74 20.37 -2.79
CA GLU A 259 2.97 21.38 -3.55
C GLU A 259 3.83 22.56 -4.02
N GLY A 260 5.09 22.30 -4.38
CA GLY A 260 6.01 23.35 -4.85
C GLY A 260 6.66 24.19 -3.76
N VAL A 261 6.35 23.97 -2.48
CA VAL A 261 6.84 24.79 -1.35
C VAL A 261 7.51 23.95 -0.28
N ARG A 262 8.29 24.60 0.60
CA ARG A 262 8.93 23.92 1.74
C ARG A 262 7.88 23.39 2.72
N ASN A 263 7.88 22.09 2.96
CA ASN A 263 7.03 21.42 3.94
C ASN A 263 7.79 20.30 4.65
N ASN A 264 8.14 20.52 5.92
CA ASN A 264 8.94 19.55 6.68
C ASN A 264 8.15 18.33 7.18
N LYS A 265 6.82 18.27 7.01
CA LYS A 265 5.96 17.15 7.45
C LYS A 265 5.62 16.21 6.29
N MET A 266 5.24 16.79 5.15
CA MET A 266 4.73 16.08 3.97
C MET A 266 5.64 16.18 2.75
N GLY A 267 6.75 16.92 2.79
CA GLY A 267 7.56 17.13 1.59
C GLY A 267 8.52 16.00 1.28
N THR A 268 8.78 15.80 -0.01
CA THR A 268 9.85 14.96 -0.56
C THR A 268 11.18 15.72 -0.49
N MET A 269 12.25 15.08 -0.05
CA MET A 269 13.61 15.61 -0.20
C MET A 269 14.21 15.13 -1.53
N TYR A 270 14.61 16.05 -2.40
CA TYR A 270 15.31 15.75 -3.63
C TYR A 270 16.81 15.89 -3.38
N LEU A 271 17.53 14.81 -3.62
CA LEU A 271 18.97 14.72 -3.40
C LEU A 271 19.63 14.14 -4.64
N GLN A 272 20.68 14.79 -5.09
CA GLN A 272 21.56 14.24 -6.12
C GLN A 272 23.02 14.28 -5.65
N THR A 273 23.76 13.21 -5.93
CA THR A 273 25.17 13.11 -5.56
C THR A 273 26.03 14.01 -6.45
N PRO A 274 27.21 14.46 -5.98
CA PRO A 274 28.22 14.97 -6.88
C PRO A 274 28.87 13.81 -7.67
N SER A 275 29.88 14.10 -8.48
CA SER A 275 30.73 13.03 -9.02
C SER A 275 31.59 12.39 -7.93
N SER A 276 31.94 11.12 -8.13
CA SER A 276 32.87 10.34 -7.30
C SER A 276 34.17 9.97 -8.03
N ASP A 277 34.46 10.55 -9.21
CA ASP A 277 35.57 10.12 -10.09
C ASP A 277 36.85 10.96 -10.02
N ASN A 278 36.82 12.13 -9.36
CA ASN A 278 37.95 13.07 -9.29
C ASN A 278 38.39 13.67 -10.65
N ASP A 279 37.50 13.69 -11.64
CA ASP A 279 37.84 14.00 -13.05
C ASP A 279 36.74 14.80 -13.78
N ARG A 280 35.46 14.59 -13.46
CA ARG A 280 34.34 15.12 -14.26
C ARG A 280 33.42 16.08 -13.50
N GLY A 281 33.77 16.52 -12.31
CA GLY A 281 32.98 17.50 -11.56
C GLY A 281 32.71 18.79 -12.34
N ARG A 282 31.74 19.60 -11.90
CA ARG A 282 31.34 20.83 -12.60
C ARG A 282 31.34 22.03 -11.69
N GLU A 283 31.78 23.17 -12.20
CA GLU A 283 31.68 24.45 -11.48
C GLU A 283 30.22 24.83 -11.24
N ILE A 284 29.97 25.48 -10.10
CA ILE A 284 28.65 25.98 -9.72
C ILE A 284 28.55 27.47 -10.12
N SER A 285 27.43 27.87 -10.73
CA SER A 285 27.18 29.27 -11.05
C SER A 285 26.78 30.07 -9.80
N SER A 286 27.21 31.34 -9.76
CA SER A 286 26.78 32.33 -8.77
C SER A 286 25.31 32.72 -8.95
N THR A 287 24.85 32.83 -10.20
CA THR A 287 23.43 33.02 -10.53
C THR A 287 22.70 31.68 -10.51
N PHE A 288 21.56 31.62 -9.82
CA PHE A 288 20.91 30.37 -9.47
C PHE A 288 19.38 30.48 -9.34
N ASN A 289 18.67 29.65 -10.10
CA ASN A 289 17.22 29.53 -10.06
C ASN A 289 16.76 28.68 -8.85
N ASN A 290 15.52 28.87 -8.41
CA ASN A 290 14.89 28.07 -7.34
C ASN A 290 15.68 28.03 -6.01
N ALA A 291 16.42 29.10 -5.72
CA ALA A 291 17.26 29.20 -4.52
C ALA A 291 16.49 28.98 -3.21
N ASN A 292 15.20 29.33 -3.18
CA ASN A 292 14.29 29.11 -2.05
C ASN A 292 13.93 27.64 -1.80
N LEU A 293 14.09 26.76 -2.81
CA LEU A 293 13.79 25.33 -2.72
C LEU A 293 15.05 24.52 -2.34
N ILE A 294 16.23 25.01 -2.71
CA ILE A 294 17.50 24.29 -2.58
C ILE A 294 18.20 24.67 -1.27
N ALA A 295 18.43 23.68 -0.42
CA ALA A 295 19.02 23.88 0.90
C ALA A 295 20.55 23.93 0.85
N TYR A 296 21.18 23.12 0.00
CA TYR A 296 22.64 23.06 -0.11
C TYR A 296 23.09 22.60 -1.50
N ARG A 297 24.26 23.08 -1.93
CA ARG A 297 24.97 22.62 -3.13
C ARG A 297 26.45 22.49 -2.85
N PHE A 298 27.11 21.54 -3.51
CA PHE A 298 28.55 21.34 -3.37
C PHE A 298 29.22 20.85 -4.64
N SER A 299 30.40 21.42 -4.91
CA SER A 299 31.35 21.04 -5.95
C SER A 299 32.74 21.58 -5.60
N GLU A 300 33.77 20.85 -5.99
CA GLU A 300 35.19 21.26 -6.00
C GLU A 300 35.67 21.51 -7.45
N GLY A 301 34.75 21.87 -8.35
CA GLY A 301 35.04 22.04 -9.76
C GLY A 301 35.25 20.71 -10.47
N ALA A 302 36.15 20.69 -11.46
CA ALA A 302 36.45 19.50 -12.29
C ALA A 302 36.82 18.26 -11.47
N ARG A 303 37.41 18.44 -10.29
CA ARG A 303 37.94 17.34 -9.49
C ARG A 303 36.99 16.82 -8.43
N THR A 304 35.74 17.28 -8.35
CA THR A 304 34.80 16.93 -7.28
C THR A 304 34.76 15.44 -6.94
N VAL A 305 34.82 15.11 -5.66
CA VAL A 305 34.59 13.76 -5.12
C VAL A 305 33.73 13.87 -3.87
N GLY A 306 32.55 13.24 -3.88
CA GLY A 306 31.73 13.12 -2.70
C GLY A 306 30.66 12.04 -2.80
N GLY A 307 30.16 11.63 -1.65
CA GLY A 307 29.10 10.63 -1.51
C GLY A 307 28.20 10.98 -0.34
N VAL A 308 27.09 10.28 -0.19
CA VAL A 308 26.11 10.56 0.87
C VAL A 308 25.93 9.33 1.73
N ILE A 309 26.13 9.47 3.04
CA ILE A 309 25.69 8.44 4.00
C ILE A 309 24.22 8.72 4.32
N VAL A 310 23.38 7.70 4.18
CA VAL A 310 21.97 7.77 4.54
C VAL A 310 21.72 6.82 5.70
N ASP A 311 21.34 7.37 6.84
CA ASP A 311 21.01 6.63 8.05
C ASP A 311 19.49 6.52 8.19
N VAL A 312 18.99 5.30 8.33
CA VAL A 312 17.56 5.01 8.46
C VAL A 312 17.27 4.46 9.85
N THR A 313 16.34 5.13 10.53
CA THR A 313 15.78 4.71 11.82
C THR A 313 14.28 4.45 11.68
N GLU A 314 13.61 4.12 12.78
CA GLU A 314 12.16 3.91 12.79
C GLU A 314 11.37 5.22 12.57
N THR A 315 11.98 6.38 12.83
CA THR A 315 11.29 7.68 12.87
C THR A 315 11.85 8.70 11.89
N GLU A 316 13.09 8.53 11.45
CA GLU A 316 13.75 9.46 10.53
C GLU A 316 14.74 8.79 9.57
N ILE A 317 14.90 9.44 8.41
CA ILE A 317 16.07 9.32 7.53
C ILE A 317 16.96 10.54 7.74
N LYS A 318 18.25 10.31 8.00
CA LYS A 318 19.28 11.36 8.01
C LYS A 318 20.20 11.18 6.81
N THR A 319 20.52 12.28 6.11
CA THR A 319 21.48 12.28 5.00
C THR A 319 22.71 13.11 5.41
N ARG A 320 23.91 12.65 5.04
CA ARG A 320 25.19 13.31 5.32
C ARG A 320 26.06 13.32 4.07
N LEU A 321 26.32 14.48 3.47
CA LEU A 321 27.30 14.62 2.39
C LEU A 321 28.71 14.48 2.97
N VAL A 322 29.50 13.59 2.39
CA VAL A 322 30.89 13.30 2.77
C VAL A 322 31.82 13.59 1.60
N ASP A 323 32.89 14.35 1.84
CA ASP A 323 33.94 14.63 0.86
C ASP A 323 35.01 13.51 0.80
N ARG A 324 35.95 13.64 -0.14
CA ARG A 324 37.10 12.70 -0.30
C ARG A 324 37.95 12.50 0.97
N ASN A 325 37.90 13.43 1.91
CA ASN A 325 38.70 13.42 3.14
C ASN A 325 37.91 12.88 4.34
N GLY A 326 36.65 12.45 4.13
CA GLY A 326 35.78 12.00 5.22
C GLY A 326 35.20 13.15 6.04
N ARG A 327 35.13 14.37 5.51
CA ARG A 327 34.47 15.49 6.19
C ARG A 327 32.99 15.52 5.84
N VAL A 328 32.13 15.68 6.84
CA VAL A 328 30.70 15.92 6.62
C VAL A 328 30.52 17.40 6.26
N LEU A 329 30.01 17.67 5.07
CA LEU A 329 29.84 19.03 4.55
C LEU A 329 28.41 19.54 4.66
N ASP A 330 27.44 18.64 4.68
CA ASP A 330 26.02 18.97 4.72
C ASP A 330 25.21 17.83 5.36
N GLU A 331 24.10 18.20 6.00
CA GLU A 331 23.18 17.25 6.62
C GLU A 331 21.71 17.57 6.27
N GLY A 332 20.94 16.54 5.95
CA GLY A 332 19.50 16.59 5.78
C GLY A 332 18.79 15.66 6.75
N ARG A 333 17.52 15.97 7.07
CA ARG A 333 16.65 15.11 7.87
C ARG A 333 15.28 15.01 7.22
N ILE A 334 14.72 13.80 7.26
CA ILE A 334 13.37 13.48 6.82
C ILE A 334 12.72 12.73 7.96
N THR A 335 11.76 13.35 8.61
CA THR A 335 10.92 12.67 9.60
C THR A 335 9.84 11.88 8.88
N LYS A 336 9.47 10.73 9.44
CA LYS A 336 8.33 9.94 8.98
C LYS A 336 7.13 10.84 8.72
N ARG A 337 6.48 10.67 7.56
CA ARG A 337 5.27 11.42 7.21
C ARG A 337 4.20 11.19 8.26
N ALA A 338 3.48 12.26 8.62
CA ALA A 338 2.30 12.13 9.45
C ALA A 338 1.30 11.29 8.67
N LYS A 339 0.87 10.16 9.26
CA LYS A 339 -0.15 9.33 8.64
C LYS A 339 -1.50 10.01 8.83
N GLU A 340 -2.38 9.86 7.86
CA GLU A 340 -3.79 10.25 8.03
C GLU A 340 -4.39 9.57 9.26
N ALA A 341 -5.43 10.17 9.81
CA ALA A 341 -6.17 9.57 10.92
C ALA A 341 -6.63 8.17 10.48
N PHE A 342 -6.16 7.16 11.20
CA PHE A 342 -6.48 5.77 10.92
C PHE A 342 -7.52 5.31 11.93
N ASN A 343 -8.72 5.01 11.46
CA ASN A 343 -9.76 4.43 12.28
C ASN A 343 -9.46 2.94 12.49
N LYS A 344 -8.89 2.61 13.65
CA LYS A 344 -8.54 1.23 14.02
C LYS A 344 -9.78 0.36 14.19
N GLU A 345 -10.83 0.90 14.82
CA GLU A 345 -12.10 0.21 15.02
C GLU A 345 -12.69 -0.23 13.67
N ALA A 346 -12.81 0.68 12.70
CA ALA A 346 -13.28 0.34 11.36
C ALA A 346 -12.38 -0.68 10.63
N PHE A 347 -11.06 -0.69 10.91
CA PHE A 347 -10.16 -1.69 10.36
C PHE A 347 -10.35 -3.07 11.03
N MET A 348 -10.50 -3.10 12.36
CA MET A 348 -10.80 -4.32 13.12
C MET A 348 -12.16 -4.90 12.72
N ASP A 349 -13.16 -4.06 12.50
CA ASP A 349 -14.49 -4.46 12.05
C ASP A 349 -14.51 -5.00 10.60
N SER A 350 -13.47 -4.69 9.82
CA SER A 350 -13.35 -5.17 8.44
C SER A 350 -12.87 -6.62 8.32
N PHE A 351 -12.45 -7.24 9.42
CA PHE A 351 -12.00 -8.62 9.39
C PHE A 351 -13.16 -9.55 9.09
N ASN A 352 -12.92 -10.51 8.21
CA ASN A 352 -13.81 -11.62 7.97
C ASN A 352 -13.03 -12.92 8.04
N PHE A 353 -13.65 -13.98 8.57
CA PHE A 353 -13.07 -15.31 8.61
C PHE A 353 -14.06 -16.23 7.93
N TYR A 354 -13.68 -16.93 6.86
CA TYR A 354 -14.63 -17.69 6.04
C TYR A 354 -14.01 -18.97 5.50
N GLN A 355 -14.83 -19.86 4.94
CA GLN A 355 -14.39 -21.13 4.36
C GLN A 355 -14.86 -21.26 2.91
N VAL A 356 -13.98 -21.77 2.06
CA VAL A 356 -14.22 -22.04 0.64
C VAL A 356 -13.58 -23.38 0.29
N ASP A 357 -14.36 -24.32 -0.24
CA ASP A 357 -13.88 -25.64 -0.66
C ASP A 357 -13.05 -26.39 0.42
N GLY A 358 -13.35 -26.16 1.70
CA GLY A 358 -12.63 -26.77 2.83
C GLY A 358 -11.44 -25.96 3.36
N GLN A 359 -10.95 -24.97 2.63
CA GLN A 359 -9.89 -24.05 3.08
C GLN A 359 -10.47 -22.85 3.82
N LYS A 360 -9.92 -22.52 4.98
CA LYS A 360 -10.29 -21.32 5.73
C LYS A 360 -9.39 -20.15 5.38
N TYR A 361 -9.98 -18.96 5.36
CA TYR A 361 -9.35 -17.70 5.00
C TYR A 361 -9.75 -16.62 5.99
N VAL A 362 -8.80 -15.78 6.37
CA VAL A 362 -9.11 -14.46 6.94
C VAL A 362 -8.93 -13.41 5.86
N SER A 363 -9.93 -12.56 5.67
CA SER A 363 -9.77 -11.31 4.94
C SER A 363 -9.83 -10.09 5.86
N VAL A 364 -9.23 -8.99 5.42
CA VAL A 364 -9.26 -7.68 6.10
C VAL A 364 -9.23 -6.56 5.06
N SER A 365 -9.73 -5.38 5.41
CA SER A 365 -9.68 -4.23 4.50
C SER A 365 -8.24 -3.88 4.09
N PRO A 366 -7.98 -3.71 2.78
CA PRO A 366 -6.71 -3.17 2.29
C PRO A 366 -6.51 -1.70 2.69
N SER A 367 -7.60 -1.00 3.00
CA SER A 367 -7.58 0.37 3.51
C SER A 367 -7.16 0.31 4.97
N GLY A 368 -5.88 0.59 5.23
CA GLY A 368 -5.33 0.56 6.59
C GLY A 368 -4.08 -0.30 6.77
N VAL A 369 -3.75 -1.18 5.82
CA VAL A 369 -2.57 -2.08 5.95
C VAL A 369 -1.25 -1.32 6.09
N ASN A 370 -1.17 -0.09 5.60
CA ASN A 370 -0.02 0.80 5.81
C ASN A 370 0.21 1.15 7.29
N ASN A 371 -0.79 0.93 8.15
CA ASN A 371 -0.77 1.14 9.59
C ASN A 371 -0.55 -0.14 10.39
N VAL A 372 -0.54 -1.31 9.75
CA VAL A 372 -0.31 -2.59 10.40
C VAL A 372 1.17 -3.00 10.32
N GLU A 373 1.71 -3.48 11.43
CA GLU A 373 3.03 -4.10 11.52
C GLU A 373 2.93 -5.60 11.23
N CYS A 374 1.99 -6.29 11.90
CA CYS A 374 1.63 -7.68 11.63
C CYS A 374 0.26 -8.02 12.22
N ILE A 375 -0.31 -9.12 11.74
CA ILE A 375 -1.51 -9.76 12.27
C ILE A 375 -1.08 -11.14 12.79
N LYS A 376 -1.39 -11.46 14.04
CA LYS A 376 -1.13 -12.76 14.65
C LYS A 376 -2.44 -13.50 14.82
N TYR A 377 -2.45 -14.76 14.45
CA TYR A 377 -3.61 -15.64 14.57
C TYR A 377 -3.39 -16.62 15.71
N TYR A 378 -4.40 -16.74 16.57
CA TYR A 378 -4.38 -17.56 17.76
C TYR A 378 -5.43 -18.65 17.67
N ASP A 379 -5.06 -19.84 18.15
CA ASP A 379 -5.97 -20.93 18.42
C ASP A 379 -5.82 -21.30 19.91
N ASN A 380 -6.87 -21.08 20.71
CA ASN A 380 -6.85 -21.29 22.16
C ASN A 380 -5.64 -20.66 22.86
N ASP A 381 -5.36 -19.38 22.59
CA ASP A 381 -4.24 -18.57 23.09
C ASP A 381 -2.82 -18.89 22.59
N ASP A 382 -2.65 -19.93 21.76
CA ASP A 382 -1.37 -20.20 21.09
C ASP A 382 -1.31 -19.50 19.73
N VAL A 383 -0.24 -18.73 19.48
CA VAL A 383 0.03 -18.15 18.15
C VAL A 383 0.41 -19.27 17.20
N PHE A 384 -0.43 -19.55 16.21
CA PHE A 384 -0.14 -20.58 15.21
C PHE A 384 0.33 -20.00 13.87
N ASP A 385 0.02 -18.73 13.56
CA ASP A 385 0.52 -18.07 12.36
C ASP A 385 0.63 -16.53 12.50
N ILE A 386 1.46 -15.90 11.67
CA ILE A 386 1.70 -14.45 11.64
C ILE A 386 1.75 -13.92 10.20
N ASN A 387 0.78 -13.09 9.84
CA ASN A 387 0.75 -12.35 8.58
C ASN A 387 1.36 -10.94 8.75
N TYR A 388 2.51 -10.72 8.12
CA TYR A 388 3.22 -9.43 8.18
C TYR A 388 2.74 -8.39 7.14
N LEU A 389 1.73 -8.71 6.32
CA LEU A 389 1.13 -7.80 5.32
C LEU A 389 2.16 -7.05 4.45
N TYR A 390 3.25 -7.72 4.05
CA TYR A 390 4.26 -7.10 3.20
C TYR A 390 3.73 -6.71 1.80
N LYS A 391 2.58 -7.26 1.40
CA LYS A 391 1.82 -6.94 0.19
C LYS A 391 0.33 -6.80 0.49
N LYS A 392 -0.39 -5.95 -0.26
CA LYS A 392 -1.85 -5.80 -0.14
C LYS A 392 -2.62 -7.09 -0.43
N ASP A 393 -2.16 -7.93 -1.34
CA ASP A 393 -2.75 -9.23 -1.69
C ASP A 393 -2.78 -10.21 -0.50
N LEU A 394 -2.00 -9.94 0.56
CA LEU A 394 -2.06 -10.68 1.83
C LEU A 394 -3.22 -10.24 2.74
N CYS A 395 -4.08 -9.33 2.27
CA CYS A 395 -5.36 -9.02 2.90
C CYS A 395 -6.37 -10.15 2.78
N VAL A 396 -6.10 -11.16 1.95
CA VAL A 396 -6.81 -12.44 1.92
C VAL A 396 -5.77 -13.51 2.24
N TYR A 397 -5.85 -14.07 3.44
CA TYR A 397 -4.80 -14.90 4.02
C TYR A 397 -5.34 -16.30 4.35
N PRO A 398 -4.83 -17.38 3.71
CA PRO A 398 -5.24 -18.73 4.03
C PRO A 398 -4.73 -19.13 5.42
N LEU A 399 -5.56 -19.84 6.18
CA LEU A 399 -5.21 -20.37 7.50
C LEU A 399 -5.44 -21.88 7.55
N ASP A 400 -4.43 -22.60 8.01
CA ASP A 400 -4.50 -24.04 8.28
C ASP A 400 -4.98 -24.27 9.73
N VAL A 401 -6.28 -24.05 9.94
CA VAL A 401 -6.93 -24.16 11.27
C VAL A 401 -8.20 -25.01 11.19
N PHE A 402 -8.41 -25.88 12.16
CA PHE A 402 -9.61 -26.73 12.23
C PHE A 402 -10.77 -26.02 12.92
N ASN A 403 -10.49 -25.17 13.90
CA ASN A 403 -11.51 -24.50 14.70
C ASN A 403 -12.28 -23.45 13.90
N ASP A 404 -13.57 -23.33 14.21
CA ASP A 404 -14.46 -22.33 13.59
C ASP A 404 -14.36 -20.96 14.25
N PHE A 405 -13.53 -20.85 15.29
CA PHE A 405 -13.20 -19.62 16.00
C PHE A 405 -11.69 -19.48 16.08
N ILE A 406 -11.21 -18.25 15.90
CA ILE A 406 -9.82 -17.86 16.09
C ILE A 406 -9.79 -16.48 16.77
N ASP A 407 -8.72 -16.17 17.49
CA ASP A 407 -8.44 -14.78 17.82
C ASP A 407 -7.41 -14.18 16.88
N VAL A 408 -7.59 -12.90 16.61
CA VAL A 408 -6.72 -12.12 15.75
C VAL A 408 -6.19 -10.94 16.56
N GLU A 409 -4.87 -10.88 16.80
CA GLU A 409 -4.18 -9.70 17.35
C GLU A 409 -3.54 -8.92 16.20
N VAL A 410 -3.95 -7.67 16.02
CA VAL A 410 -3.29 -6.74 15.11
C VAL A 410 -2.31 -5.92 15.91
N GLU A 411 -1.03 -6.00 15.53
CA GLU A 411 0.00 -5.09 16.02
C GLU A 411 0.15 -3.96 15.01
N PHE A 412 -0.17 -2.74 15.43
CA PHE A 412 -0.07 -1.56 14.58
C PHE A 412 1.35 -0.98 14.60
N ARG A 413 1.70 -0.24 13.56
CA ARG A 413 3.03 0.39 13.43
C ARG A 413 3.28 1.50 14.45
N ASP A 414 2.24 1.99 15.13
CA ASP A 414 2.33 2.90 16.27
C ASP A 414 2.56 2.15 17.60
N ARG A 415 2.73 0.82 17.55
CA ARG A 415 2.97 -0.12 18.66
C ARG A 415 1.76 -0.39 19.56
N THR A 416 0.59 0.14 19.21
CA THR A 416 -0.65 -0.30 19.84
C THR A 416 -1.07 -1.66 19.30
N LYS A 417 -1.94 -2.33 20.04
CA LYS A 417 -2.47 -3.64 19.67
C LYS A 417 -3.97 -3.68 19.91
N GLU A 418 -4.69 -4.34 19.02
CA GLU A 418 -6.11 -4.65 19.20
C GLU A 418 -6.33 -6.13 18.88
N ARG A 419 -7.27 -6.75 19.60
CA ARG A 419 -7.57 -8.19 19.47
C ARG A 419 -9.07 -8.37 19.29
N ILE A 420 -9.45 -9.24 18.36
CA ILE A 420 -10.85 -9.61 18.09
C ILE A 420 -10.95 -11.13 17.95
N THR A 421 -12.10 -11.69 18.30
CA THR A 421 -12.43 -13.09 18.03
C THR A 421 -13.25 -13.15 16.75
N LEU A 422 -12.79 -13.95 15.79
CA LEU A 422 -13.50 -14.19 14.53
C LEU A 422 -14.14 -15.57 14.53
N GLN A 423 -15.27 -15.67 13.85
CA GLN A 423 -15.97 -16.93 13.60
C GLN A 423 -16.14 -17.12 12.09
N VAL A 424 -15.98 -18.35 11.60
CA VAL A 424 -16.14 -18.71 10.19
C VAL A 424 -17.54 -18.33 9.67
N SER A 425 -17.60 -17.32 8.81
CA SER A 425 -18.69 -16.85 7.97
C SER A 425 -18.77 -17.72 6.70
N ASN A 426 -19.26 -18.95 6.86
CA ASN A 426 -19.87 -19.76 5.79
C ASN A 426 -20.51 -21.02 6.40
N SER A 427 -21.13 -20.86 7.56
CA SER A 427 -22.08 -21.86 8.04
C SER A 427 -23.37 -21.70 7.22
N ASN A 428 -24.14 -22.77 7.06
CA ASN A 428 -25.42 -22.78 6.33
C ASN A 428 -26.41 -21.66 6.72
N TYR A 429 -26.15 -20.88 7.77
CA TYR A 429 -26.96 -19.80 8.30
C TYR A 429 -26.74 -18.44 7.60
N GLU A 430 -25.68 -18.28 6.80
CA GLU A 430 -25.49 -17.07 6.01
C GLU A 430 -26.48 -17.05 4.83
N GLY A 431 -27.06 -15.87 4.57
CA GLY A 431 -28.12 -15.69 3.58
C GLY A 431 -29.40 -15.06 4.14
N ILE A 432 -29.46 -14.76 5.44
CA ILE A 432 -30.53 -13.95 6.03
C ILE A 432 -30.28 -12.49 5.69
N SER A 433 -31.26 -11.84 5.09
CA SER A 433 -31.26 -10.43 4.76
C SER A 433 -32.65 -9.83 4.98
N ASN A 434 -32.75 -8.50 4.96
CA ASN A 434 -34.03 -7.78 5.03
C ASN A 434 -34.88 -8.18 6.25
N LEU A 435 -34.18 -8.45 7.36
CA LEU A 435 -34.85 -8.69 8.62
C LEU A 435 -35.58 -7.40 9.00
N MET A 436 -36.90 -7.46 9.07
CA MET A 436 -37.73 -6.29 9.35
C MET A 436 -38.95 -6.68 10.18
N VAL A 437 -39.41 -5.75 11.01
CA VAL A 437 -40.68 -5.89 11.71
C VAL A 437 -41.73 -5.03 11.00
N VAL A 438 -42.84 -5.65 10.60
CA VAL A 438 -44.01 -4.96 10.03
C VAL A 438 -45.22 -5.18 10.91
N LYS A 439 -46.19 -4.25 10.88
CA LYS A 439 -47.49 -4.40 11.53
C LYS A 439 -48.54 -4.80 10.47
N GLU A 440 -49.25 -5.90 10.72
CA GLU A 440 -50.41 -6.33 9.91
C GLU A 440 -51.63 -6.43 10.83
N GLU A 441 -52.62 -5.55 10.62
CA GLU A 441 -53.76 -5.36 11.54
C GLU A 441 -53.27 -5.05 12.98
N ASP A 442 -53.67 -5.88 13.96
CA ASP A 442 -53.30 -5.74 15.39
C ASP A 442 -52.06 -6.57 15.77
N LYS A 443 -51.26 -7.07 14.82
CA LYS A 443 -50.13 -7.98 15.09
C LYS A 443 -48.84 -7.53 14.42
N TYR A 444 -47.71 -7.78 15.07
CA TYR A 444 -46.38 -7.61 14.49
C TYR A 444 -45.92 -8.90 13.82
N MET A 445 -45.23 -8.76 12.68
CA MET A 445 -44.62 -9.86 11.96
C MET A 445 -43.17 -9.53 11.63
N LEU A 446 -42.28 -10.44 12.00
CA LEU A 446 -40.89 -10.43 11.57
C LEU A 446 -40.82 -11.07 10.18
N LYS A 447 -40.26 -10.37 9.19
CA LYS A 447 -39.99 -10.87 7.84
C LYS A 447 -38.48 -10.88 7.58
N TRP A 448 -38.01 -11.80 6.76
CA TRP A 448 -36.63 -11.86 6.29
C TRP A 448 -36.55 -12.58 4.95
N ASP A 449 -35.58 -12.23 4.13
CA ASP A 449 -35.17 -13.04 3.00
C ASP A 449 -34.14 -14.07 3.42
N TYR A 450 -34.13 -15.21 2.72
CA TYR A 450 -33.23 -16.29 3.05
C TYR A 450 -32.72 -17.05 1.81
N SER A 451 -31.40 -17.02 1.62
CA SER A 451 -30.66 -17.73 0.58
C SER A 451 -29.68 -18.79 1.12
N GLY A 452 -29.65 -18.99 2.44
CA GLY A 452 -28.80 -19.97 3.11
C GLY A 452 -29.35 -21.41 3.08
N GLY A 453 -28.59 -22.34 3.64
CA GLY A 453 -28.91 -23.79 3.68
C GLY A 453 -29.39 -24.33 5.04
N ALA A 454 -29.54 -23.51 6.07
CA ALA A 454 -29.99 -23.89 7.40
C ALA A 454 -31.51 -23.79 7.52
N GLU A 455 -32.12 -24.76 8.20
CA GLU A 455 -33.58 -24.78 8.33
C GLU A 455 -34.09 -23.95 9.51
N ASN A 456 -33.30 -23.79 10.58
CA ASN A 456 -33.80 -23.26 11.85
C ASN A 456 -32.95 -22.09 12.36
N ALA A 457 -33.58 -21.16 13.09
CA ALA A 457 -32.94 -20.08 13.83
C ALA A 457 -33.73 -19.74 15.10
N TYR A 458 -33.26 -18.75 15.86
CA TYR A 458 -33.82 -18.36 17.15
C TYR A 458 -34.06 -16.85 17.19
N ILE A 459 -35.29 -16.44 17.50
CA ILE A 459 -35.69 -15.05 17.64
C ILE A 459 -35.51 -14.63 19.10
N PHE A 460 -34.98 -13.42 19.28
CA PHE A 460 -34.81 -12.74 20.56
C PHE A 460 -35.46 -11.36 20.47
N ILE A 461 -36.06 -10.92 21.57
CA ILE A 461 -36.60 -9.56 21.72
C ILE A 461 -35.88 -8.95 22.92
N ASP A 462 -35.20 -7.82 22.70
CA ASP A 462 -34.38 -7.13 23.72
C ASP A 462 -33.38 -8.08 24.42
N ASP A 463 -32.67 -8.87 23.60
CA ASP A 463 -31.73 -9.91 24.01
C ASP A 463 -32.30 -11.08 24.83
N VAL A 464 -33.62 -11.14 25.02
CA VAL A 464 -34.31 -12.26 25.67
C VAL A 464 -34.81 -13.25 24.61
N PHE A 465 -34.52 -14.54 24.79
CA PHE A 465 -34.99 -15.59 23.89
C PHE A 465 -36.53 -15.60 23.82
N TYR A 466 -37.07 -15.50 22.60
CA TYR A 466 -38.51 -15.48 22.34
C TYR A 466 -39.00 -16.83 21.83
N LYS A 467 -38.53 -17.28 20.65
CA LYS A 467 -38.91 -18.57 20.05
C LYS A 467 -37.95 -19.06 18.97
N ASP A 468 -38.05 -20.34 18.62
CA ASP A 468 -37.45 -20.90 17.41
C ASP A 468 -38.26 -20.54 16.15
N VAL A 469 -37.58 -20.53 15.00
CA VAL A 469 -38.19 -20.22 13.71
C VAL A 469 -37.55 -21.04 12.60
N ASN A 470 -38.36 -21.47 11.62
CA ASN A 470 -37.84 -22.07 10.40
C ASN A 470 -37.49 -20.97 9.39
N LEU A 471 -36.23 -20.90 8.97
CA LEU A 471 -35.70 -19.87 8.09
C LEU A 471 -36.33 -19.86 6.69
N LEU A 472 -36.80 -21.01 6.21
CA LEU A 472 -37.48 -21.14 4.92
C LEU A 472 -38.87 -20.52 4.91
N ASN A 473 -39.48 -20.30 6.09
CA ASN A 473 -40.78 -19.65 6.19
C ASN A 473 -40.70 -18.15 5.86
N ARG A 474 -39.53 -17.52 5.97
CA ARG A 474 -39.25 -16.10 5.64
C ARG A 474 -40.06 -15.07 6.42
N SER A 475 -40.95 -15.52 7.30
CA SER A 475 -41.78 -14.66 8.11
C SER A 475 -42.33 -15.40 9.33
N THR A 476 -42.61 -14.67 10.41
CA THR A 476 -43.35 -15.18 11.56
C THR A 476 -43.93 -14.06 12.42
N TYR A 477 -45.11 -14.30 13.00
CA TYR A 477 -45.72 -13.35 13.93
C TYR A 477 -44.95 -13.26 15.26
N ILE A 478 -44.78 -12.05 15.77
CA ILE A 478 -44.13 -11.73 17.05
C ILE A 478 -45.03 -10.79 17.85
N GLU A 479 -44.85 -10.76 19.17
CA GLU A 479 -45.52 -9.80 20.05
C GLU A 479 -44.48 -8.80 20.54
N LEU A 480 -44.66 -7.52 20.20
CA LEU A 480 -43.85 -6.44 20.73
C LEU A 480 -44.62 -5.73 21.83
N THR A 481 -43.99 -5.57 23.00
CA THR A 481 -44.55 -4.81 24.13
C THR A 481 -44.09 -3.35 24.12
N ASN A 482 -43.05 -3.04 23.35
CA ASN A 482 -42.51 -1.71 23.13
C ASN A 482 -42.13 -1.56 21.64
N PRO A 483 -42.58 -0.51 20.94
CA PRO A 483 -42.17 -0.22 19.56
C PRO A 483 -40.65 -0.06 19.38
N SER A 484 -39.91 0.36 20.42
CA SER A 484 -38.46 0.50 20.39
C SER A 484 -37.70 -0.83 20.59
N SER A 485 -38.40 -1.94 20.84
CA SER A 485 -37.76 -3.25 21.08
C SER A 485 -36.91 -3.69 19.90
N VAL A 486 -35.73 -4.22 20.19
CA VAL A 486 -34.83 -4.79 19.19
C VAL A 486 -35.16 -6.26 19.02
N VAL A 487 -35.61 -6.62 17.82
CA VAL A 487 -35.83 -8.01 17.43
C VAL A 487 -34.57 -8.51 16.75
N SER A 488 -33.97 -9.59 17.26
CA SER A 488 -32.78 -10.17 16.66
C SER A 488 -32.98 -11.64 16.33
N LEU A 489 -32.32 -12.10 15.27
CA LEU A 489 -32.42 -13.46 14.80
C LEU A 489 -31.03 -14.10 14.80
N ARG A 490 -30.86 -15.17 15.58
CA ARG A 490 -29.58 -15.79 15.89
C ARG A 490 -29.53 -17.24 15.43
N HIS A 491 -28.34 -17.70 15.08
CA HIS A 491 -28.07 -19.09 14.69
C HIS A 491 -27.94 -20.05 15.89
N ASN A 492 -27.79 -19.52 17.12
CA ASN A 492 -27.62 -20.31 18.34
C ASN A 492 -28.42 -19.69 19.50
N LYS A 493 -29.20 -20.52 20.19
CA LYS A 493 -30.01 -20.15 21.37
C LYS A 493 -29.16 -19.60 22.53
N ASN A 494 -27.89 -19.95 22.59
CA ASN A 494 -26.96 -19.48 23.63
C ASN A 494 -26.05 -18.33 23.16
N SER A 495 -26.22 -17.82 21.93
CA SER A 495 -25.40 -16.70 21.44
C SER A 495 -25.78 -15.41 22.17
N SER A 496 -24.78 -14.69 22.68
CA SER A 496 -24.95 -13.33 23.24
C SER A 496 -24.85 -12.23 22.18
N ASN A 497 -24.37 -12.55 20.98
CA ASN A 497 -24.17 -11.58 19.90
C ASN A 497 -25.09 -11.92 18.72
N SER A 498 -25.77 -10.91 18.18
CA SER A 498 -26.56 -11.03 16.95
C SER A 498 -25.91 -10.25 15.81
N ARG A 499 -25.90 -10.84 14.60
CA ARG A 499 -25.54 -10.16 13.35
C ARG A 499 -26.76 -9.61 12.59
N TYR A 500 -27.97 -10.06 12.95
CA TYR A 500 -29.21 -9.66 12.30
C TYR A 500 -30.17 -9.11 13.35
N TYR A 501 -30.56 -7.84 13.20
CA TYR A 501 -31.53 -7.19 14.06
C TYR A 501 -32.45 -6.30 13.23
N ALA A 502 -33.64 -6.11 13.74
CA ALA A 502 -34.69 -5.28 13.20
C ALA A 502 -35.36 -4.51 14.34
N ARG A 503 -35.77 -3.28 14.05
CA ARG A 503 -36.73 -2.53 14.85
C ARG A 503 -37.99 -2.33 14.01
N TYR A 504 -39.08 -1.95 14.66
CA TYR A 504 -40.24 -1.42 13.95
C TYR A 504 -39.90 -0.02 13.40
N GLY A 505 -40.23 0.29 12.15
CA GLY A 505 -39.94 1.60 11.55
C GLY A 505 -40.48 1.75 10.12
N GLY A 506 -41.62 2.42 9.98
CA GLY A 506 -42.15 2.87 8.69
C GLY A 506 -41.63 4.27 8.34
N PHE A 507 -41.23 4.49 7.10
CA PHE A 507 -40.86 5.83 6.61
C PHE A 507 -42.12 6.72 6.60
N GLY A 508 -42.08 7.87 7.25
CA GLY A 508 -43.24 8.75 7.39
C GLY A 508 -44.26 8.39 8.49
N ASP A 509 -44.00 7.36 9.30
CA ASP A 509 -44.77 7.04 10.51
C ASP A 509 -44.21 7.87 11.68
N ALA A 510 -44.70 9.10 11.81
CA ALA A 510 -44.17 10.11 12.73
C ALA A 510 -44.59 9.91 14.18
N ASN A 511 -45.73 9.25 14.39
CA ASN A 511 -46.20 8.88 15.73
C ASN A 511 -45.78 7.44 16.12
N PHE A 512 -45.10 6.73 15.21
CA PHE A 512 -44.58 5.37 15.35
C PHE A 512 -45.65 4.33 15.69
N ASP A 513 -46.89 4.53 15.23
CA ASP A 513 -48.02 3.72 15.66
C ASP A 513 -48.27 2.47 14.79
N GLY A 514 -47.68 2.37 13.60
CA GLY A 514 -48.10 1.33 12.66
C GLY A 514 -48.52 1.80 11.28
N VAL A 515 -49.05 3.01 11.20
CA VAL A 515 -50.00 3.43 10.18
C VAL A 515 -49.60 4.81 9.69
N ILE A 516 -49.38 4.95 8.37
CA ILE A 516 -49.13 6.26 7.77
C ILE A 516 -50.49 6.93 7.48
N ASP A 517 -50.85 7.94 8.26
CA ASP A 517 -52.10 8.69 8.10
C ASP A 517 -51.95 10.19 8.45
N GLU A 518 -53.07 10.91 8.52
CA GLU A 518 -53.08 12.36 8.78
C GLU A 518 -52.61 12.73 10.20
N VAL A 519 -52.55 11.76 11.12
CA VAL A 519 -51.97 11.94 12.45
C VAL A 519 -50.45 12.13 12.32
N ASP A 520 -49.78 11.41 11.42
CA ASP A 520 -48.34 11.59 11.18
C ASP A 520 -48.01 12.95 10.59
N VAL A 521 -48.84 13.44 9.66
CA VAL A 521 -48.70 14.80 9.12
C VAL A 521 -48.80 15.83 10.23
N SER A 522 -49.74 15.65 11.15
CA SER A 522 -49.92 16.53 12.30
C SER A 522 -48.72 16.50 13.24
N GLU A 523 -48.13 15.32 13.46
CA GLU A 523 -46.95 15.14 14.31
C GLU A 523 -45.69 15.76 13.67
N LEU A 524 -45.46 15.53 12.37
CA LEU A 524 -44.36 16.15 11.63
C LEU A 524 -44.46 17.69 11.62
N ILE A 525 -45.68 18.24 11.48
CA ILE A 525 -45.94 19.69 11.59
C ILE A 525 -45.60 20.20 12.99
N ASN A 526 -45.97 19.48 14.04
CA ASN A 526 -45.65 19.86 15.42
C ASN A 526 -44.13 19.86 15.65
N LEU A 527 -43.43 18.82 15.18
CA LEU A 527 -41.97 18.72 15.25
C LEU A 527 -41.28 19.89 14.53
N TYR A 528 -41.73 20.20 13.30
CA TYR A 528 -41.21 21.33 12.51
C TYR A 528 -41.45 22.69 13.19
N LEU A 529 -42.62 22.90 13.79
CA LEU A 529 -42.97 24.18 14.44
C LEU A 529 -42.33 24.36 15.82
N ASN A 530 -42.14 23.28 16.58
CA ASN A 530 -41.65 23.33 17.96
C ASN A 530 -40.12 23.20 18.06
N ASN A 531 -39.44 22.88 16.96
CA ASN A 531 -37.97 22.75 16.88
C ASN A 531 -37.44 21.75 17.91
N GLU A 532 -38.16 20.63 18.07
CA GLU A 532 -37.82 19.56 19.00
C GLU A 532 -36.59 18.79 18.52
N THR A 533 -35.77 18.32 19.46
CA THR A 533 -34.57 17.54 19.14
C THR A 533 -34.94 16.06 19.07
N LEU A 534 -34.95 15.51 17.86
CA LEU A 534 -35.20 14.09 17.61
C LEU A 534 -33.96 13.25 17.90
N LEU A 535 -34.15 11.95 18.11
CA LEU A 535 -33.05 10.99 18.06
C LEU A 535 -32.61 10.80 16.60
N LEU A 536 -31.31 10.54 16.38
CA LEU A 536 -30.72 10.28 15.04
C LEU A 536 -31.47 9.21 14.23
N GLU A 537 -32.07 8.22 14.91
CA GLU A 537 -32.85 7.15 14.27
C GLU A 537 -34.24 7.62 13.86
N GLU A 538 -34.84 8.58 14.56
CA GLU A 538 -36.14 9.18 14.24
C GLU A 538 -36.00 10.17 13.08
N GLU A 539 -34.92 10.97 13.07
CA GLU A 539 -34.61 11.85 11.94
C GLU A 539 -34.49 11.07 10.62
N TYR A 540 -33.93 9.85 10.68
CA TYR A 540 -33.79 8.99 9.51
C TYR A 540 -35.13 8.59 8.87
N TYR A 541 -36.20 8.40 9.64
CA TYR A 541 -37.51 7.98 9.14
C TYR A 541 -38.41 9.15 8.73
N LEU A 542 -38.10 10.35 9.20
CA LEU A 542 -38.92 11.56 9.04
C LEU A 542 -38.34 12.55 8.02
N ASP A 543 -37.06 12.43 7.67
CA ASP A 543 -36.44 13.04 6.49
C ASP A 543 -36.81 12.22 5.24
N ILE A 544 -38.01 12.49 4.71
CA ILE A 544 -38.63 11.73 3.63
C ILE A 544 -37.90 11.98 2.30
N ASN A 545 -37.37 13.19 2.10
CA ASN A 545 -36.72 13.62 0.86
C ASN A 545 -35.18 13.39 0.85
N ASN A 546 -34.58 13.07 2.02
CA ASN A 546 -33.18 12.75 2.24
C ASN A 546 -32.20 13.92 1.96
N ASP A 547 -32.60 15.15 2.26
CA ASP A 547 -31.73 16.32 2.20
C ASP A 547 -31.03 16.63 3.54
N GLY A 548 -31.32 15.84 4.58
CA GLY A 548 -30.78 15.95 5.92
C GLY A 548 -31.50 16.98 6.80
N ILE A 549 -32.65 17.50 6.37
CA ILE A 549 -33.43 18.52 7.06
C ILE A 549 -34.91 18.14 7.02
N ILE A 550 -35.52 17.91 8.19
CA ILE A 550 -36.98 17.70 8.27
C ILE A 550 -37.67 19.06 8.11
N ASP A 551 -38.35 19.26 6.99
CA ASP A 551 -39.02 20.51 6.68
C ASP A 551 -40.37 20.36 5.96
N LEU A 552 -40.86 21.47 5.41
CA LEU A 552 -42.12 21.52 4.66
C LEU A 552 -42.15 20.59 3.45
N PHE A 553 -41.01 20.23 2.87
CA PHE A 553 -40.94 19.28 1.77
C PHE A 553 -41.27 17.87 2.24
N ASP A 554 -40.78 17.43 3.41
CA ASP A 554 -41.11 16.10 3.96
C ASP A 554 -42.58 15.99 4.31
N ILE A 555 -43.12 17.02 4.97
CA ILE A 555 -44.56 17.14 5.27
C ILE A 555 -45.37 17.03 3.97
N THR A 556 -44.91 17.70 2.90
CA THR A 556 -45.57 17.67 1.60
C THR A 556 -45.49 16.28 0.96
N TYR A 557 -44.34 15.62 1.01
CA TYR A 557 -44.17 14.25 0.49
C TYR A 557 -45.10 13.27 1.22
N LEU A 558 -45.18 13.35 2.54
CA LEU A 558 -46.06 12.55 3.38
C LEU A 558 -47.53 12.74 2.99
N HIS A 559 -47.96 14.00 2.89
CA HIS A 559 -49.33 14.34 2.53
C HIS A 559 -49.70 13.90 1.09
N LEU A 560 -48.77 13.99 0.14
CA LEU A 560 -48.95 13.50 -1.23
C LEU A 560 -49.03 11.96 -1.30
N HIS A 561 -48.30 11.26 -0.42
CA HIS A 561 -48.38 9.80 -0.31
C HIS A 561 -49.73 9.35 0.24
N ILE A 562 -50.20 9.96 1.35
CA ILE A 562 -51.53 9.71 1.93
C ILE A 562 -52.64 10.00 0.90
N GLY A 563 -52.49 11.07 0.12
CA GLY A 563 -53.40 11.43 -0.96
C GLY A 563 -53.35 10.52 -2.20
N GLY A 564 -52.48 9.50 -2.23
CA GLY A 564 -52.34 8.55 -3.34
C GLY A 564 -51.72 9.14 -4.60
N ILE A 565 -51.07 10.31 -4.51
CA ILE A 565 -50.38 10.95 -5.64
C ILE A 565 -48.98 10.35 -5.80
N ILE A 566 -48.34 9.96 -4.70
CA ILE A 566 -47.05 9.27 -4.67
C ILE A 566 -47.29 7.85 -4.16
N GLU A 567 -46.99 6.83 -4.97
CA GLU A 567 -47.26 5.44 -4.62
C GLU A 567 -46.33 4.87 -3.54
N GLU A 568 -45.08 5.33 -3.44
CA GLU A 568 -44.12 4.85 -2.43
C GLU A 568 -43.16 5.96 -1.94
N MET A 569 -42.98 6.07 -0.63
CA MET A 569 -41.94 6.89 0.02
C MET A 569 -40.72 6.02 0.33
N LYS A 570 -39.79 5.91 -0.62
CA LYS A 570 -38.54 5.13 -0.46
C LYS A 570 -37.32 6.04 -0.52
N LYS A 571 -36.51 6.01 0.53
CA LYS A 571 -35.21 6.71 0.63
C LYS A 571 -34.28 6.31 -0.52
N GLU A 572 -33.58 7.26 -1.13
CA GLU A 572 -32.47 6.93 -2.04
C GLU A 572 -31.23 6.57 -1.21
N VAL A 573 -30.64 5.41 -1.48
CA VAL A 573 -29.49 4.84 -0.77
C VAL A 573 -28.37 4.50 -1.76
N SER A 574 -27.14 4.66 -1.31
CA SER A 574 -25.93 4.43 -2.11
C SER A 574 -25.37 3.03 -1.91
N VAL A 575 -24.87 2.42 -2.99
CA VAL A 575 -24.15 1.15 -2.96
C VAL A 575 -22.82 1.34 -3.66
N THR A 576 -21.75 1.46 -2.87
CA THR A 576 -20.39 1.63 -3.35
C THR A 576 -19.67 0.29 -3.41
N PHE A 577 -19.32 -0.14 -4.61
CA PHE A 577 -18.52 -1.35 -4.85
C PHE A 577 -17.04 -1.02 -4.79
N LEU A 578 -16.29 -1.77 -4.01
CA LEU A 578 -14.84 -1.69 -3.91
C LEU A 578 -14.18 -2.87 -4.63
N ASP A 579 -12.97 -2.68 -5.16
CA ASP A 579 -12.10 -3.79 -5.53
C ASP A 579 -11.41 -4.38 -4.30
N MET A 580 -10.74 -5.52 -4.48
CA MET A 580 -10.02 -6.19 -3.40
C MET A 580 -8.81 -5.40 -2.87
N TYR A 581 -8.51 -4.21 -3.41
CA TYR A 581 -7.48 -3.28 -2.94
C TYR A 581 -8.07 -2.02 -2.27
N GLY A 582 -9.40 -1.94 -2.14
CA GLY A 582 -10.16 -0.87 -1.51
C GLY A 582 -10.46 0.33 -2.40
N ASN A 583 -10.32 0.23 -3.73
CA ASN A 583 -10.67 1.31 -4.64
C ASN A 583 -12.13 1.20 -5.06
N VAL A 584 -12.81 2.33 -5.20
CA VAL A 584 -14.17 2.36 -5.75
C VAL A 584 -14.13 1.89 -7.21
N ILE A 585 -14.88 0.82 -7.48
CA ILE A 585 -15.18 0.33 -8.83
C ILE A 585 -16.33 1.16 -9.40
N ASP A 586 -17.42 1.26 -8.65
CA ASP A 586 -18.64 1.97 -9.04
C ASP A 586 -19.46 2.37 -7.80
N THR A 587 -20.40 3.30 -7.97
CA THR A 587 -21.39 3.65 -6.94
C THR A 587 -22.75 3.82 -7.60
N TYR A 588 -23.71 3.03 -7.13
CA TYR A 588 -25.10 3.10 -7.57
C TYR A 588 -25.94 3.82 -6.52
N TYR A 589 -26.94 4.57 -6.97
CA TYR A 589 -27.98 5.13 -6.11
C TYR A 589 -29.29 4.44 -6.45
N VAL A 590 -29.92 3.80 -5.47
CA VAL A 590 -31.17 3.06 -5.64
C VAL A 590 -32.17 3.42 -4.55
N LYS A 591 -33.45 3.19 -4.81
CA LYS A 591 -34.47 3.32 -3.77
C LYS A 591 -34.33 2.20 -2.74
N SER A 592 -34.44 2.54 -1.46
CA SER A 592 -34.48 1.61 -0.34
C SER A 592 -35.53 0.53 -0.61
N GLY A 593 -35.16 -0.74 -0.46
CA GLY A 593 -35.99 -1.87 -0.90
C GLY A 593 -35.64 -2.46 -2.27
N SER A 594 -34.81 -1.78 -3.07
CA SER A 594 -34.51 -2.19 -4.46
C SER A 594 -33.30 -3.12 -4.52
N SER A 595 -33.24 -3.93 -5.58
CA SER A 595 -32.04 -4.68 -5.90
C SER A 595 -31.03 -3.85 -6.69
N VAL A 596 -29.75 -4.18 -6.54
CA VAL A 596 -28.63 -3.66 -7.32
C VAL A 596 -27.98 -4.83 -8.05
N ILE A 597 -27.83 -4.71 -9.36
CA ILE A 597 -27.02 -5.65 -10.14
C ILE A 597 -25.56 -5.25 -9.95
N PRO A 598 -24.72 -6.09 -9.32
CA PRO A 598 -23.33 -5.74 -9.12
C PRO A 598 -22.55 -5.68 -10.45
N PRO A 599 -21.45 -4.90 -10.50
CA PRO A 599 -20.53 -4.94 -11.63
C PRO A 599 -19.86 -6.32 -11.73
N GLU A 600 -19.51 -6.72 -12.96
CA GLU A 600 -18.62 -7.87 -13.15
C GLU A 600 -17.26 -7.58 -12.51
N TYR A 601 -16.72 -8.57 -11.79
CA TYR A 601 -15.44 -8.43 -11.10
C TYR A 601 -14.53 -9.64 -11.36
N SER A 602 -13.27 -9.37 -11.68
CA SER A 602 -12.24 -10.38 -11.87
C SER A 602 -10.87 -9.81 -11.49
N GLU A 603 -9.97 -10.69 -11.05
CA GLU A 603 -8.62 -10.30 -10.65
C GLU A 603 -7.60 -11.39 -11.04
N ALA A 604 -6.41 -10.99 -11.50
CA ALA A 604 -5.49 -11.88 -12.23
C ALA A 604 -4.95 -13.06 -11.39
N ASN A 605 -4.95 -12.96 -10.06
CA ASN A 605 -4.42 -13.97 -9.14
C ASN A 605 -5.47 -14.53 -8.16
N PHE A 606 -6.72 -14.10 -8.30
CA PHE A 606 -7.77 -14.42 -7.35
C PHE A 606 -9.03 -14.86 -8.07
N ARG A 607 -9.68 -15.87 -7.50
CA ARG A 607 -11.00 -16.32 -7.93
C ARG A 607 -12.04 -15.48 -7.21
N PHE A 608 -12.80 -14.67 -7.94
CA PHE A 608 -13.99 -14.03 -7.39
C PHE A 608 -15.01 -15.11 -7.00
N ILE A 609 -15.52 -15.02 -5.78
CA ILE A 609 -16.51 -15.96 -5.25
C ILE A 609 -17.88 -15.31 -5.24
N MET A 610 -18.01 -14.20 -4.50
CA MET A 610 -19.24 -13.43 -4.37
C MET A 610 -18.95 -12.05 -3.76
N TRP A 611 -19.95 -11.20 -3.69
CA TRP A 611 -19.89 -9.96 -2.90
C TRP A 611 -20.19 -10.23 -1.43
N ASN A 612 -19.59 -9.46 -0.52
CA ASN A 612 -19.75 -9.65 0.92
C ASN A 612 -21.07 -9.10 1.50
N LYS A 613 -21.96 -8.55 0.65
CA LYS A 613 -23.28 -8.03 1.02
C LYS A 613 -24.34 -8.59 0.10
N ASP A 614 -25.56 -8.74 0.60
CA ASP A 614 -26.73 -8.99 -0.23
C ASP A 614 -27.12 -7.69 -0.95
N LEU A 615 -27.43 -7.82 -2.23
CA LEU A 615 -27.76 -6.72 -3.14
C LEU A 615 -29.16 -6.87 -3.70
N SER A 616 -29.93 -7.87 -3.28
CA SER A 616 -31.28 -8.14 -3.77
C SER A 616 -32.33 -7.19 -3.18
N ASN A 617 -32.02 -6.51 -2.08
CA ASN A 617 -32.91 -5.59 -1.38
C ASN A 617 -32.08 -4.68 -0.45
N VAL A 618 -31.70 -3.52 -0.97
CA VAL A 618 -30.79 -2.58 -0.31
C VAL A 618 -31.63 -1.56 0.45
N SER A 619 -31.49 -1.49 1.78
CA SER A 619 -32.32 -0.62 2.63
C SER A 619 -31.61 0.60 3.24
N CYS A 620 -30.28 0.63 3.16
CA CYS A 620 -29.41 1.70 3.66
C CYS A 620 -28.15 1.82 2.78
N ASP A 621 -27.30 2.82 3.05
CA ASP A 621 -26.02 2.96 2.36
C ASP A 621 -25.11 1.74 2.62
N LEU A 622 -24.59 1.15 1.54
CA LEU A 622 -23.73 -0.04 1.59
C LEU A 622 -22.36 0.23 0.96
N VAL A 623 -21.32 -0.21 1.67
CA VAL A 623 -19.98 -0.41 1.09
C VAL A 623 -19.76 -1.91 0.91
N VAL A 624 -19.58 -2.32 -0.35
CA VAL A 624 -19.56 -3.72 -0.78
C VAL A 624 -18.16 -4.08 -1.27
N SER A 625 -17.60 -5.17 -0.76
CA SER A 625 -16.26 -5.67 -1.08
C SER A 625 -16.32 -7.12 -1.57
N PRO A 626 -15.41 -7.54 -2.47
CA PRO A 626 -15.46 -8.87 -3.04
C PRO A 626 -14.89 -9.89 -2.07
N ILE A 627 -15.51 -11.06 -2.00
CA ILE A 627 -14.97 -12.26 -1.36
C ILE A 627 -14.16 -13.02 -2.41
N MET A 628 -12.87 -13.19 -2.13
CA MET A 628 -11.91 -13.77 -3.06
C MET A 628 -11.34 -15.08 -2.50
N GLY A 629 -11.08 -16.03 -3.39
CA GLY A 629 -10.19 -17.17 -3.14
C GLY A 629 -8.86 -16.97 -3.86
N VAL A 630 -7.78 -17.58 -3.37
CA VAL A 630 -6.51 -17.64 -4.11
C VAL A 630 -6.64 -18.71 -5.21
N ASN A 631 -6.15 -18.40 -6.42
CA ASN A 631 -6.16 -19.33 -7.56
C ASN A 631 -5.27 -20.57 -7.37
#